data_AF-A0A847HUM5-F1
#
_entry.id   AF-A0A847HUM5-F1
#
_cell.length_a   1.000
_cell.length_b   1.000
_cell.length_c   1.000
_cell.angle_alpha   90.00
_cell.angle_beta   90.00
_cell.angle_gamma   90.00
#
_symmetry.space_group_name_H-M   'P 1'
#
loop_
_entity.id
_entity.type
_entity.pdbx_description
1 polymer ?
#
loop_
_entity_poly.entity_id
_entity_poly.type
_entity_poly.pdbx_seq_one_letter_code
_entity_poly.pdbx_strand_id
1 'polypeptide(L)'
;MRPRAAPACEHRGVSRLPPVHDTIAAIASAPGVGAVGVVRLSGPDAYRIADALFAPRRGGPPSARPAGRVVYGTVVDGERVVDEALLLTFRAPRSYTAQDVVELQTHGGPAVLRATLDLCLAHGARLAGPGEFTLRAYLNGRLDLLQAESVLELVNAQTDGARRNAALGLGGALGARLDGIQSEITEAYAAVQA
;
A
#
# COMPACT_ATOMS: atom_id res chain seq x y z
N MET A 1 3.74 -37.56 44.90
CA MET A 1 4.52 -37.51 43.63
C MET A 1 3.63 -36.79 42.61
N ARG A 2 3.90 -35.51 42.31
CA ARG A 2 3.04 -34.69 41.42
C ARG A 2 3.29 -35.09 39.96
N PRO A 3 2.25 -35.17 39.10
CA PRO A 3 2.46 -35.45 37.68
C PRO A 3 3.15 -34.25 37.03
N ARG A 4 4.19 -34.54 36.25
CA ARG A 4 4.92 -33.56 35.44
C ARG A 4 3.98 -33.07 34.33
N ALA A 5 3.65 -31.78 34.32
CA ALA A 5 2.96 -31.16 33.20
C ALA A 5 3.80 -31.32 31.93
N ALA A 6 3.18 -31.80 30.86
CA ALA A 6 3.79 -31.85 29.54
C ALA A 6 4.09 -30.41 29.05
N PRO A 7 5.22 -30.16 28.38
CA PRO A 7 5.50 -28.84 27.84
C PRO A 7 4.47 -28.49 26.77
N ALA A 8 3.88 -27.30 26.88
CA ALA A 8 2.99 -26.75 25.86
C ALA A 8 3.78 -26.62 24.55
N CYS A 9 3.22 -27.18 23.47
CA CYS A 9 3.76 -27.04 22.12
C CYS A 9 3.60 -25.58 21.68
N GLU A 10 4.69 -24.80 21.70
CA GLU A 10 4.74 -23.48 21.07
C GLU A 10 4.55 -23.65 19.56
N HIS A 11 3.37 -23.28 19.05
CA HIS A 11 3.11 -23.18 17.61
C HIS A 11 3.93 -22.02 17.03
N ARG A 12 5.19 -22.28 16.66
CA ARG A 12 5.97 -21.42 15.76
C ARG A 12 5.32 -21.47 14.37
N GLY A 13 4.68 -20.39 13.93
CA GLY A 13 4.40 -20.23 12.50
C GLY A 13 3.21 -19.37 12.08
N VAL A 14 2.29 -19.00 12.97
CA VAL A 14 1.22 -18.06 12.57
C VAL A 14 1.76 -16.64 12.72
N SER A 15 2.31 -16.10 11.64
CA SER A 15 2.57 -14.66 11.52
C SER A 15 1.27 -13.92 11.82
N ARG A 16 1.19 -13.20 12.94
CA ARG A 16 0.06 -12.30 13.19
C ARG A 16 0.02 -11.29 12.05
N LEU A 17 -1.16 -11.09 11.45
CA LEU A 17 -1.35 -10.05 10.45
C LEU A 17 -0.92 -8.69 11.06
N PRO A 18 -0.24 -7.83 10.28
CA PRO A 18 0.16 -6.52 10.77
C PRO A 18 -1.09 -5.70 11.17
N PRO A 19 -0.96 -4.74 12.10
CA PRO A 19 -2.03 -3.79 12.37
C PRO A 19 -2.38 -3.04 11.06
N VAL A 20 -3.67 -2.87 10.79
CA VAL A 20 -4.18 -2.23 9.56
C VAL A 20 -4.82 -0.85 9.81
N HIS A 21 -4.92 -0.45 11.07
CA HIS A 21 -5.53 0.80 11.51
C HIS A 21 -4.51 1.90 11.82
N ASP A 22 -3.22 1.61 11.74
CA ASP A 22 -2.14 2.60 11.80
C ASP A 22 -1.84 3.17 10.41
N THR A 23 -1.01 4.22 10.38
CA THR A 23 -0.54 4.81 9.13
C THR A 23 0.84 4.29 8.80
N ILE A 24 1.03 3.81 7.57
CA ILE A 24 2.31 3.30 7.07
C ILE A 24 2.94 4.23 6.04
N ALA A 25 4.26 4.27 6.01
CA ALA A 25 5.06 4.97 5.01
C ALA A 25 6.13 4.06 4.40
N ALA A 26 6.42 4.24 3.11
CA ALA A 26 7.60 3.65 2.47
C ALA A 26 8.01 4.41 1.20
N ILE A 27 9.25 4.22 0.78
CA ILE A 27 9.70 4.57 -0.58
C ILE A 27 9.07 3.56 -1.55
N ALA A 28 8.24 4.05 -2.47
CA ALA A 28 7.49 3.23 -3.43
C ALA A 28 8.19 3.10 -4.80
N SER A 29 9.16 3.97 -5.09
CA SER A 29 10.00 3.86 -6.29
C SER A 29 11.12 2.84 -6.11
N ALA A 30 11.61 2.29 -7.23
CA ALA A 30 12.75 1.37 -7.22
C ALA A 30 13.99 2.00 -6.54
N PRO A 31 14.81 1.19 -5.84
CA PRO A 31 16.04 1.69 -5.23
C PRO A 31 17.03 2.14 -6.30
N GLY A 32 17.77 3.21 -6.02
CA GLY A 32 18.78 3.77 -6.94
C GLY A 32 18.64 5.27 -7.10
N VAL A 33 19.32 5.81 -8.12
CA VAL A 33 19.19 7.22 -8.52
C VAL A 33 18.18 7.31 -9.65
N GLY A 34 17.18 8.18 -9.49
CA GLY A 34 16.20 8.51 -10.52
C GLY A 34 15.88 10.00 -10.54
N ALA A 35 15.22 10.46 -11.61
CA ALA A 35 14.75 11.85 -11.69
C ALA A 35 13.70 12.15 -10.61
N VAL A 36 12.77 11.20 -10.40
CA VAL A 36 11.69 11.29 -9.42
C VAL A 36 11.71 10.05 -8.55
N GLY A 37 11.46 10.23 -7.26
CA GLY A 37 11.17 9.14 -6.34
C GLY A 37 9.90 9.43 -5.56
N VAL A 38 9.27 8.37 -5.06
CA VAL A 38 7.95 8.46 -4.42
C VAL A 38 8.04 7.94 -3.00
N VAL A 39 7.62 8.74 -2.02
CA VAL A 39 7.31 8.29 -0.66
C VAL A 39 5.79 8.26 -0.51
N ARG A 40 5.25 7.09 -0.18
CA ARG A 40 3.82 6.85 -0.07
C ARG A 40 3.42 6.66 1.39
N LEU A 41 2.35 7.35 1.80
CA LEU A 41 1.65 7.22 3.07
C LEU A 41 0.29 6.54 2.85
N SER A 42 -0.12 5.64 3.75
CA SER A 42 -1.46 5.04 3.74
C SER A 42 -1.97 4.83 5.16
N GLY A 43 -3.17 5.33 5.47
CA GLY A 43 -3.81 5.14 6.77
C GLY A 43 -4.52 6.40 7.28
N PRO A 44 -5.12 6.35 8.48
CA PRO A 44 -5.98 7.42 8.99
C PRO A 44 -5.26 8.76 9.23
N ASP A 45 -3.95 8.74 9.48
CA ASP A 45 -3.14 9.95 9.71
C ASP A 45 -2.43 10.46 8.45
N ALA A 46 -2.63 9.84 7.27
CA ALA A 46 -1.88 10.18 6.07
C ALA A 46 -1.97 11.68 5.72
N TYR A 47 -3.17 12.26 5.82
CA TYR A 47 -3.39 13.70 5.60
C TYR A 47 -2.81 14.57 6.71
N ARG A 48 -2.94 14.17 7.98
CA ARG A 48 -2.39 14.92 9.12
C ARG A 48 -0.86 15.01 9.02
N ILE A 49 -0.21 13.90 8.65
CA ILE A 49 1.23 13.84 8.44
C ILE A 49 1.61 14.71 7.25
N ALA A 50 0.88 14.62 6.14
CA ALA A 50 1.13 15.43 4.96
C ALA A 50 1.01 16.94 5.22
N ASP A 51 0.02 17.36 6.01
CA ASP A 51 -0.17 18.76 6.40
C ASP A 51 1.02 19.33 7.19
N ALA A 52 1.68 18.48 7.99
CA ALA A 52 2.84 18.88 8.77
C ALA A 52 4.13 18.95 7.95
N LEU A 53 4.23 18.12 6.91
CA LEU A 53 5.49 17.89 6.17
C LEU A 53 5.53 18.58 4.80
N PHE A 54 4.42 19.11 4.32
CA PHE A 54 4.34 19.69 2.98
C PHE A 54 3.79 21.11 3.01
N ALA A 55 4.59 22.04 2.49
CA ALA A 55 4.21 23.44 2.33
C ALA A 55 3.80 23.71 0.86
N PRO A 56 2.50 23.87 0.56
CA PRO A 56 2.04 24.17 -0.79
C PRO A 56 2.45 25.58 -1.21
N ARG A 57 2.90 25.76 -2.46
CA ARG A 57 3.22 27.11 -2.99
C ARG A 57 2.00 28.01 -3.13
N ARG A 58 0.82 27.41 -3.34
CA ARG A 58 -0.46 28.11 -3.48
C ARG A 58 -1.57 27.26 -2.88
N GLY A 59 -2.54 27.89 -2.24
CA GLY A 59 -3.72 27.25 -1.66
C GLY A 59 -3.49 26.73 -0.23
N GLY A 60 -4.50 26.05 0.31
CA GLY A 60 -4.48 25.53 1.67
C GLY A 60 -3.73 24.20 1.83
N PRO A 61 -3.73 23.65 3.06
CA PRO A 61 -3.05 22.39 3.41
C PRO A 61 -3.59 21.20 2.58
N PRO A 62 -2.80 20.13 2.39
CA PRO A 62 -3.22 18.91 1.71
C PRO A 62 -4.60 18.37 2.13
N SER A 63 -4.91 18.36 3.43
CA SER A 63 -6.18 17.86 3.99
C SER A 63 -7.40 18.68 3.60
N ALA A 64 -7.24 19.97 3.28
CA ALA A 64 -8.33 20.85 2.87
C ALA A 64 -8.67 20.71 1.37
N ARG A 65 -7.91 19.92 0.61
CA ARG A 65 -8.07 19.82 -0.85
C ARG A 65 -8.99 18.69 -1.27
N PRO A 66 -9.70 18.84 -2.40
CA PRO A 66 -10.33 17.72 -3.08
C PRO A 66 -9.29 16.66 -3.47
N ALA A 67 -9.66 15.37 -3.34
CA ALA A 67 -8.82 14.25 -3.78
C ALA A 67 -8.54 14.30 -5.29
N GLY A 68 -7.45 13.67 -5.74
CA GLY A 68 -7.09 13.58 -7.15
C GLY A 68 -6.54 14.88 -7.74
N ARG A 69 -6.03 15.77 -6.88
CA ARG A 69 -5.31 16.98 -7.29
C ARG A 69 -3.83 16.82 -7.03
N VAL A 70 -3.03 17.22 -8.02
CA VAL A 70 -1.58 17.38 -7.86
C VAL A 70 -1.32 18.74 -7.22
N VAL A 71 -0.48 18.76 -6.21
CA VAL A 71 -0.09 19.97 -5.49
C VAL A 71 1.39 20.18 -5.65
N TYR A 72 1.78 21.39 -6.07
CA TYR A 72 3.18 21.79 -6.10
C TYR A 72 3.56 22.51 -4.81
N GLY A 73 4.74 22.20 -4.27
CA GLY A 73 5.23 22.80 -3.04
C GLY A 73 6.61 22.28 -2.66
N THR A 74 6.89 22.28 -1.37
CA THR A 74 8.14 21.79 -0.80
C THR A 74 7.86 20.85 0.35
N VAL A 75 8.66 19.79 0.46
CA VAL A 75 8.76 19.00 1.70
C VAL A 75 9.58 19.80 2.69
N VAL A 76 9.09 19.91 3.94
CA VAL A 76 9.69 20.74 4.98
C VAL A 76 9.87 19.98 6.29
N ASP A 77 10.86 20.40 7.05
CA ASP A 77 11.16 19.98 8.42
C ASP A 77 11.25 21.24 9.29
N GLY A 78 10.12 21.64 9.87
CA GLY A 78 9.97 22.97 10.46
C GLY A 78 10.22 24.07 9.43
N GLU A 79 11.24 24.89 9.64
CA GLU A 79 11.63 25.96 8.71
C GLU A 79 12.59 25.49 7.60
N ARG A 80 13.13 24.28 7.70
CA ARG A 80 14.09 23.75 6.73
C ARG A 80 13.36 23.13 5.54
N VAL A 81 13.71 23.57 4.34
CA VAL A 81 13.28 22.91 3.09
C VAL A 81 14.13 21.65 2.87
N VAL A 82 13.48 20.51 2.69
CA VAL A 82 14.12 19.23 2.35
C VAL A 82 14.22 19.09 0.84
N ASP A 83 13.11 19.31 0.13
CA ASP A 83 13.08 19.23 -1.33
C ASP A 83 11.88 19.98 -1.93
N GLU A 84 11.99 20.35 -3.20
CA GLU A 84 10.87 20.76 -4.02
C GLU A 84 10.15 19.54 -4.60
N ALA A 85 8.83 19.48 -4.45
CA ALA A 85 8.10 18.24 -4.68
C ALA A 85 6.67 18.45 -5.19
N LEU A 86 6.11 17.38 -5.75
CA LEU A 86 4.68 17.25 -5.99
C LEU A 86 4.05 16.38 -4.90
N LEU A 87 2.81 16.70 -4.54
CA LEU A 87 2.00 15.91 -3.62
C LEU A 87 0.71 15.48 -4.32
N LEU A 88 0.40 14.19 -4.24
CA LEU A 88 -0.86 13.60 -4.71
C LEU A 88 -1.68 13.12 -3.52
N THR A 89 -3.00 13.36 -3.59
CA THR A 89 -3.95 13.00 -2.54
C THR A 89 -4.99 12.02 -3.06
N PHE A 90 -5.24 10.96 -2.30
CA PHE A 90 -6.31 9.99 -2.56
C PHE A 90 -7.10 9.81 -1.27
N ARG A 91 -8.43 9.86 -1.35
CA ARG A 91 -9.30 9.68 -0.18
C ARG A 91 -9.91 8.30 -0.20
N ALA A 92 -10.06 7.69 0.97
CA ALA A 92 -10.83 6.46 1.12
C ALA A 92 -12.26 6.63 0.55
N PRO A 93 -12.84 5.61 -0.08
CA PRO A 93 -12.24 4.31 -0.46
C PRO A 93 -11.52 4.35 -1.82
N ARG A 94 -11.38 5.51 -2.46
CA ARG A 94 -10.87 5.68 -3.83
C ARG A 94 -9.35 5.86 -3.86
N SER A 95 -8.63 4.86 -3.36
CA SER A 95 -7.17 4.79 -3.36
C SER A 95 -6.69 3.36 -3.61
N TYR A 96 -5.37 3.16 -3.71
CA TYR A 96 -4.78 1.83 -3.90
C TYR A 96 -5.10 0.88 -2.73
N THR A 97 -4.98 1.36 -1.50
CA THR A 97 -5.25 0.58 -0.28
C THR A 97 -6.70 0.66 0.18
N ALA A 98 -7.56 1.40 -0.53
CA ALA A 98 -8.87 1.87 -0.09
C ALA A 98 -8.88 2.66 1.25
N GLN A 99 -7.71 3.12 1.71
CA GLN A 99 -7.57 4.06 2.83
C GLN A 99 -7.26 5.46 2.32
N ASP A 100 -7.13 6.43 3.22
CA ASP A 100 -6.51 7.70 2.88
C ASP A 100 -5.04 7.48 2.52
N VAL A 101 -4.63 8.00 1.36
CA VAL A 101 -3.29 7.84 0.81
C VAL A 101 -2.76 9.18 0.34
N VAL A 102 -1.50 9.46 0.66
CA VAL A 102 -0.74 10.61 0.16
C VAL A 102 0.54 10.12 -0.48
N GLU A 103 0.92 10.69 -1.61
CA GLU A 103 2.21 10.45 -2.25
C GLU A 103 3.00 11.74 -2.36
N LEU A 104 4.23 11.71 -1.86
CA LEU A 104 5.22 12.77 -2.01
C LEU A 104 6.16 12.34 -3.15
N GLN A 105 6.13 13.08 -4.25
CA GLN A 105 7.01 12.87 -5.40
C GLN A 105 8.13 13.91 -5.36
N THR A 106 9.28 13.49 -4.85
CA THR A 106 10.49 14.29 -4.69
C THR A 106 11.48 13.98 -5.81
N HIS A 107 12.60 14.67 -5.84
CA HIS A 107 13.76 14.22 -6.60
C HIS A 107 14.17 12.80 -6.14
N GLY A 108 14.52 11.94 -7.10
CA GLY A 108 14.79 10.52 -6.86
C GLY A 108 16.19 10.21 -6.30
N GLY A 109 16.78 11.15 -5.57
CA GLY A 109 18.05 10.96 -4.88
C GLY A 109 17.86 10.14 -3.60
N PRO A 110 18.69 9.11 -3.32
CA PRO A 110 18.54 8.29 -2.10
C PRO A 110 18.53 9.08 -0.79
N ALA A 111 19.31 10.17 -0.69
CA ALA A 111 19.34 11.02 0.50
C ALA A 111 18.01 11.78 0.70
N VAL A 112 17.42 12.29 -0.39
CA VAL A 112 16.14 13.03 -0.37
C VAL A 112 14.99 12.10 0.02
N LEU A 113 14.94 10.91 -0.57
CA LEU A 113 13.91 9.91 -0.29
C LEU A 113 13.98 9.41 1.16
N ARG A 114 15.19 9.17 1.68
CA ARG A 114 15.39 8.80 3.09
C ARG A 114 14.95 9.91 4.02
N ALA A 115 15.40 11.15 3.79
CA ALA A 115 14.99 12.29 4.62
C ALA A 115 13.47 12.47 4.64
N THR A 116 12.82 12.36 3.48
CA THR A 116 11.36 12.46 3.37
C THR A 116 10.64 11.32 4.10
N LEU A 117 11.14 10.08 3.99
CA LEU A 117 10.61 8.94 4.71
C LEU A 117 10.80 9.10 6.22
N ASP A 118 11.99 9.50 6.68
CA ASP A 118 12.31 9.68 8.10
C ASP A 118 11.39 10.72 8.74
N LEU A 119 11.07 11.80 8.02
CA LEU A 119 10.06 12.77 8.44
C LEU A 119 8.66 12.16 8.58
N CYS A 120 8.24 11.33 7.62
CA CYS A 120 6.97 10.62 7.73
C CYS A 120 6.91 9.77 9.01
N LEU A 121 8.01 9.07 9.32
CA LEU A 121 8.13 8.23 10.51
C LEU A 121 8.12 9.06 11.80
N ALA A 122 8.87 10.17 11.83
CA ALA A 122 8.92 11.07 12.98
C ALA A 122 7.54 11.70 13.31
N HIS A 123 6.66 11.86 12.31
CA HIS A 123 5.31 12.40 12.48
C HIS A 123 4.22 11.34 12.74
N GLY A 124 4.63 10.09 12.99
CA GLY A 124 3.77 9.02 13.49
C GLY A 124 3.38 7.95 12.47
N ALA A 125 3.97 7.95 11.26
CA ALA A 125 3.86 6.78 10.39
C ALA A 125 4.77 5.66 10.89
N ARG A 126 4.35 4.41 10.68
CA ARG A 126 5.22 3.23 10.80
C ARG A 126 5.83 2.90 9.45
N LEU A 127 7.04 2.34 9.44
CA LEU A 127 7.61 1.78 8.22
C LEU A 127 6.74 0.61 7.73
N ALA A 128 6.33 0.65 6.46
CA ALA A 128 5.55 -0.42 5.85
C ALA A 128 6.38 -1.71 5.75
N GLY A 129 5.75 -2.85 6.03
CA GLY A 129 6.32 -4.16 5.75
C GLY A 129 6.28 -4.53 4.26
N PRO A 130 6.98 -5.60 3.86
CA PRO A 130 6.96 -6.10 2.49
C PRO A 130 5.52 -6.41 2.03
N GLY A 131 5.11 -5.85 0.89
CA GLY A 131 3.78 -6.08 0.32
C GLY A 131 2.62 -5.49 1.14
N GLU A 132 2.88 -4.73 2.22
CA GLU A 132 1.82 -4.33 3.16
C GLU A 132 0.76 -3.43 2.52
N PHE A 133 1.14 -2.56 1.58
CA PHE A 133 0.16 -1.76 0.83
C PHE A 133 -0.82 -2.65 0.04
N THR A 134 -0.32 -3.67 -0.66
CA THR A 134 -1.15 -4.61 -1.42
C THR A 134 -1.99 -5.48 -0.48
N LEU A 135 -1.42 -5.92 0.64
CA LEU A 135 -2.16 -6.65 1.69
C LEU A 135 -3.34 -5.81 2.20
N ARG A 136 -3.14 -4.51 2.48
CA ARG A 136 -4.23 -3.62 2.90
C ARG A 136 -5.27 -3.42 1.80
N ALA A 137 -4.86 -3.34 0.53
CA ALA A 137 -5.79 -3.29 -0.59
C ALA A 137 -6.68 -4.54 -0.63
N TYR A 138 -6.11 -5.73 -0.43
CA TYR A 138 -6.86 -6.98 -0.32
C TYR A 138 -7.81 -6.98 0.89
N LEU A 139 -7.30 -6.66 2.09
CA LEU A 139 -8.09 -6.68 3.33
C LEU A 139 -9.24 -5.66 3.33
N ASN A 140 -9.10 -4.55 2.61
CA ASN A 140 -10.17 -3.55 2.44
C ASN A 140 -11.08 -3.85 1.24
N GLY A 141 -10.98 -5.03 0.62
CA GLY A 141 -11.84 -5.47 -0.48
C GLY A 141 -11.62 -4.70 -1.79
N ARG A 142 -10.50 -3.97 -1.92
CA ARG A 142 -10.14 -3.27 -3.16
C ARG A 142 -9.62 -4.22 -4.23
N LEU A 143 -8.97 -5.30 -3.81
CA LEU A 143 -8.45 -6.38 -4.64
C LEU A 143 -8.92 -7.72 -4.05
N ASP A 144 -9.15 -8.72 -4.90
CA ASP A 144 -9.16 -10.11 -4.47
C ASP A 144 -7.72 -10.66 -4.31
N LEU A 145 -7.58 -11.90 -3.83
CA LEU A 145 -6.27 -12.50 -3.58
C LEU A 145 -5.47 -12.73 -4.88
N LEU A 146 -6.14 -13.16 -5.96
CA LEU A 146 -5.49 -13.41 -7.24
C LEU A 146 -5.00 -12.11 -7.88
N GLN A 147 -5.78 -11.04 -7.75
CA GLN A 147 -5.39 -9.70 -8.15
C GLN A 147 -4.20 -9.20 -7.34
N ALA A 148 -4.19 -9.43 -6.02
CA ALA A 148 -3.06 -9.08 -5.17
C ALA A 148 -1.77 -9.81 -5.57
N GLU A 149 -1.85 -11.11 -5.88
CA GLU A 149 -0.71 -11.89 -6.40
C GLU A 149 -0.25 -11.39 -7.78
N SER A 150 -1.20 -11.09 -8.66
CA SER A 150 -0.94 -10.57 -10.01
C SER A 150 -0.18 -9.24 -10.01
N VAL A 151 -0.34 -8.41 -8.96
CA VAL A 151 0.47 -7.19 -8.80
C VAL A 151 1.96 -7.55 -8.70
N LEU A 152 2.32 -8.54 -7.88
CA LEU A 152 3.70 -8.95 -7.70
C LEU A 152 4.27 -9.60 -8.97
N GLU A 153 3.47 -10.41 -9.65
CA GLU A 153 3.84 -10.99 -10.94
C GLU A 153 4.12 -9.91 -11.99
N LEU A 154 3.29 -8.87 -12.05
CA LEU A 154 3.45 -7.76 -12.99
C LEU A 154 4.72 -6.96 -12.70
N VAL A 155 5.01 -6.68 -11.42
CA VAL A 155 6.23 -5.98 -11.01
C VAL A 155 7.48 -6.78 -11.37
N ASN A 156 7.44 -8.10 -11.25
CA ASN A 156 8.59 -8.98 -11.51
C ASN A 156 8.72 -9.43 -12.97
N ALA A 157 7.73 -9.14 -13.83
CA ALA A 157 7.69 -9.65 -15.20
C ALA A 157 8.93 -9.25 -16.02
N GLN A 158 9.67 -10.25 -16.51
CA GLN A 158 10.87 -10.06 -17.35
C GLN A 158 10.61 -10.31 -18.85
N THR A 159 9.43 -10.81 -19.21
CA THR A 159 9.03 -11.07 -20.61
C THR A 159 7.67 -10.45 -20.90
N ASP A 160 7.43 -10.10 -22.15
CA ASP A 160 6.13 -9.55 -22.56
C ASP A 160 4.97 -10.53 -22.36
N GLY A 161 5.22 -11.84 -22.50
CA GLY A 161 4.25 -12.88 -22.19
C GLY A 161 3.87 -12.89 -20.70
N ALA A 162 4.85 -12.86 -19.81
CA ALA A 162 4.62 -12.78 -18.36
C ALA A 162 3.85 -11.50 -17.98
N ARG A 163 4.26 -10.36 -18.55
CA ARG A 163 3.59 -9.06 -18.35
C ARG A 163 2.11 -9.11 -18.76
N ARG A 164 1.80 -9.70 -19.92
CA ARG A 164 0.40 -9.84 -20.40
C ARG A 164 -0.42 -10.77 -19.52
N ASN A 165 0.15 -11.89 -19.09
CA ASN A 165 -0.55 -12.83 -18.21
C ASN A 165 -0.86 -12.21 -16.85
N ALA A 166 0.12 -11.56 -16.22
CA ALA A 166 -0.08 -10.86 -14.94
C ALA A 166 -1.13 -9.72 -15.07
N ALA A 167 -1.13 -8.99 -16.20
CA ALA A 167 -2.14 -7.96 -16.45
C ALA A 167 -3.57 -8.54 -16.58
N LEU A 168 -3.73 -9.74 -17.16
CA LEU A 168 -5.03 -10.42 -17.22
C LEU A 168 -5.52 -10.86 -15.83
N GLY A 169 -4.62 -11.37 -14.99
CA GLY A 169 -4.91 -11.70 -13.60
C GLY A 169 -5.37 -10.46 -12.82
N LEU A 170 -4.64 -9.35 -12.96
CA LEU A 170 -4.99 -8.08 -12.32
C LEU A 170 -6.34 -7.51 -12.80
N GLY A 171 -6.70 -7.76 -14.06
CA GLY A 171 -7.99 -7.37 -14.64
C GLY A 171 -9.20 -8.14 -14.07
N GLY A 172 -8.99 -9.14 -13.21
CA GLY A 172 -10.07 -9.96 -12.61
C GLY A 172 -10.68 -10.99 -13.56
N ALA A 173 -10.20 -11.08 -14.80
CA ALA A 173 -10.72 -12.02 -15.79
C ALA A 173 -10.51 -13.48 -15.38
N LEU A 174 -9.41 -13.77 -14.66
CA LEU A 174 -9.15 -15.09 -14.12
C LEU A 174 -10.07 -15.42 -12.93
N GLY A 175 -10.23 -14.47 -11.99
CA GLY A 175 -11.15 -14.61 -10.85
C GLY A 175 -12.58 -14.92 -11.31
N ALA A 176 -13.10 -14.13 -12.25
CA ALA A 176 -14.45 -14.34 -12.79
C ALA A 176 -14.64 -15.72 -13.44
N ARG A 177 -13.61 -16.30 -14.07
CA ARG A 177 -13.68 -17.66 -14.62
C ARG A 177 -13.68 -18.71 -13.52
N LEU A 178 -12.88 -18.53 -12.48
CA LEU A 178 -12.83 -19.45 -11.34
C LEU A 178 -14.13 -19.44 -10.55
N ASP A 179 -14.74 -18.26 -10.37
CA ASP A 179 -16.04 -18.11 -9.71
C ASP A 179 -17.15 -18.87 -10.45
N GLY A 180 -17.12 -18.85 -11.79
CA GLY A 180 -18.03 -19.64 -12.63
C GLY A 180 -17.89 -21.14 -12.37
N ILE A 181 -16.66 -21.66 -12.38
CA ILE A 181 -16.37 -23.07 -12.10
C ILE A 181 -16.78 -23.45 -10.67
N GLN A 182 -16.49 -22.59 -9.70
CA GLN A 182 -16.87 -22.82 -8.30
C GLN A 182 -18.39 -22.91 -8.14
N SER A 183 -19.13 -22.07 -8.86
CA SER A 183 -20.59 -22.07 -8.86
C SER A 183 -21.14 -23.39 -9.38
N GLU A 184 -20.65 -23.87 -10.54
CA GLU A 184 -21.06 -25.16 -11.12
C GLU A 184 -20.79 -26.34 -10.17
N ILE A 185 -19.62 -26.37 -9.52
CA ILE A 185 -19.28 -27.42 -8.56
C ILE A 185 -20.19 -27.37 -7.32
N THR A 186 -20.47 -26.17 -6.83
CA THR A 186 -21.33 -25.98 -5.64
C THR A 186 -22.77 -26.40 -5.93
N GLU A 187 -23.29 -26.07 -7.11
CA GLU A 187 -24.60 -26.51 -7.57
C GLU A 187 -24.68 -28.03 -7.70
N ALA A 188 -23.68 -28.67 -8.31
CA ALA A 188 -23.63 -30.12 -8.42
C ALA A 188 -23.56 -30.80 -7.04
N TYR A 189 -22.77 -30.25 -6.12
CA TYR A 189 -22.70 -30.75 -4.73
C TYR A 189 -24.05 -30.64 -4.02
N ALA A 190 -24.72 -29.49 -4.11
CA ALA A 190 -26.03 -29.28 -3.52
C ALA A 190 -27.07 -30.27 -4.07
N ALA A 191 -27.03 -30.55 -5.38
CA ALA A 191 -27.93 -31.52 -6.01
C ALA A 191 -27.72 -32.96 -5.54
N VAL A 192 -26.49 -33.34 -5.17
CA VAL A 192 -26.18 -34.67 -4.61
C VAL A 192 -26.61 -34.81 -3.15
N GLN A 193 -26.72 -33.70 -2.40
CA GLN A 193 -27.11 -33.70 -1.00
C GLN A 193 -28.62 -33.58 -0.76
N ALA A 194 -29.39 -33.19 -1.78
CA ALA A 194 -30.85 -33.08 -1.74
C ALA A 194 -31.53 -34.45 -1.93
#